data_AF-A0AA88R0B3-F1
#
_entry.id   AF-A0AA88R0B3-F1
#
_cell.length_a   1.000
_cell.length_b   1.000
_cell.length_c   1.000
_cell.angle_alpha   90.00
_cell.angle_beta   90.00
_cell.angle_gamma   90.00
#
_symmetry.space_group_name_H-M   'P 1'
#
loop_
_entity.id
_entity.type
_entity.pdbx_description
1 polymer ?
#
loop_
_entity_poly.entity_id
_entity_poly.type
_entity_poly.pdbx_seq_one_letter_code
_entity_poly.pdbx_strand_id
1 'polypeptide(L)'
;MDMDKNHGIQICRNEWQSQGYDYRVPHSAATTKRQPSHECAPRCTTRCSNTAYKKPCLFFCRKCCAKCLCVPPGTYGNKQFCPCYNNWKTKRGGPKCP
;
A
#
# COMPACT_ATOMS: atom_id res chain seq x y z
N MET A 1 -32.83 29.57 -2.16
CA MET A 1 -32.65 28.82 -3.41
C MET A 1 -31.26 29.19 -3.92
N ASP A 2 -30.42 28.19 -4.22
CA ASP A 2 -29.10 28.28 -4.91
C ASP A 2 -27.97 29.02 -4.13
N MET A 3 -26.79 28.48 -3.77
CA MET A 3 -25.81 27.55 -4.41
C MET A 3 -25.19 28.17 -5.70
N ASP A 4 -23.87 28.19 -5.99
CA ASP A 4 -22.68 27.56 -5.37
C ASP A 4 -21.36 28.13 -6.02
N LYS A 5 -20.10 28.00 -5.53
CA LYS A 5 -19.52 27.45 -4.27
C LYS A 5 -18.08 27.97 -3.95
N ASN A 6 -17.93 28.81 -2.92
CA ASN A 6 -16.91 28.73 -1.84
C ASN A 6 -15.39 29.03 -2.05
N HIS A 7 -14.79 29.65 -1.03
CA HIS A 7 -13.39 30.10 -0.90
C HIS A 7 -12.49 29.08 -0.16
N GLY A 8 -11.19 29.42 -0.03
CA GLY A 8 -10.19 28.61 0.67
C GLY A 8 -10.24 28.66 2.21
N ILE A 9 -9.90 27.52 2.80
CA ILE A 9 -9.26 27.29 4.13
C ILE A 9 -9.71 28.18 5.31
N GLN A 10 -10.62 27.62 6.13
CA GLN A 10 -10.53 27.70 7.60
C GLN A 10 -10.75 26.31 8.20
N ILE A 11 -10.16 26.06 9.38
CA ILE A 11 -10.15 24.75 10.05
C ILE A 11 -11.04 24.80 11.29
N CYS A 12 -12.00 23.88 11.41
CA CYS A 12 -12.76 23.64 12.64
C CYS A 12 -12.25 22.37 13.36
N ARG A 13 -12.22 22.42 14.69
CA ARG A 13 -11.63 21.39 15.58
C ARG A 13 -12.73 20.53 16.22
N ASN A 14 -12.71 19.23 15.91
CA ASN A 14 -13.37 18.10 16.62
C ASN A 14 -14.93 18.19 16.69
N GLU A 15 -15.74 17.13 16.82
CA GLU A 15 -15.57 15.69 17.12
C GLU A 15 -16.40 14.80 16.15
N TRP A 16 -16.56 13.49 16.46
CA TRP A 16 -17.30 12.45 15.71
C TRP A 16 -16.56 11.75 14.56
N GLN A 17 -15.67 10.85 14.97
CA GLN A 17 -15.11 9.75 14.16
C GLN A 17 -16.22 8.80 13.69
N SER A 18 -16.47 8.62 12.37
CA SER A 18 -17.08 7.34 11.92
C SER A 18 -17.03 6.97 10.43
N GLN A 19 -16.69 7.85 9.48
CA GLN A 19 -16.70 7.49 8.04
C GLN A 19 -15.39 7.88 7.34
N GLY A 20 -14.51 6.88 7.17
CA GLY A 20 -13.13 7.08 6.74
C GLY A 20 -12.92 7.14 5.23
N TYR A 21 -13.22 8.29 4.61
CA TYR A 21 -12.79 8.61 3.24
C TYR A 21 -12.29 10.07 3.15
N ASP A 22 -11.00 10.27 3.39
CA ASP A 22 -10.34 11.56 3.14
C ASP A 22 -9.84 11.64 1.68
N TYR A 23 -10.43 12.57 0.92
CA TYR A 23 -10.11 12.85 -0.48
C TYR A 23 -9.10 14.01 -0.64
N ARG A 24 -8.31 14.30 0.40
CA ARG A 24 -7.30 15.37 0.41
C ARG A 24 -5.90 14.91 0.86
N VAL A 25 -5.67 13.59 0.97
CA VAL A 25 -4.35 13.03 1.30
C VAL A 25 -3.38 13.20 0.11
N PRO A 26 -2.26 13.94 0.24
CA PRO A 26 -1.22 13.97 -0.78
C PRO A 26 -0.54 12.60 -0.87
N HIS A 27 -0.09 12.23 -2.07
CA HIS A 27 0.53 10.93 -2.38
C HIS A 27 1.88 10.63 -1.69
N SER A 28 2.28 11.42 -0.69
CA SER A 28 3.59 11.44 -0.04
C SER A 28 3.59 11.15 1.47
N ALA A 29 2.43 10.92 2.11
CA ALA A 29 2.35 10.60 3.53
C ALA A 29 2.85 9.18 3.85
N ALA A 30 4.17 9.04 4.03
CA ALA A 30 4.86 7.80 4.36
C ALA A 30 4.65 7.36 5.82
N THR A 31 3.43 6.92 6.15
CA THR A 31 3.16 6.03 7.28
C THR A 31 2.63 4.71 6.72
N THR A 32 3.10 3.56 7.23
CA THR A 32 2.81 2.22 6.66
C THR A 32 1.31 1.90 6.70
N LYS A 33 0.55 2.40 5.71
CA LYS A 33 -0.88 2.17 5.58
C LYS A 33 -1.12 0.69 5.29
N ARG A 34 -1.86 0.05 6.18
CA ARG A 34 -2.44 -1.28 5.97
C ARG A 34 -3.36 -1.21 4.76
N GLN A 35 -2.91 -1.79 3.64
CA GLN A 35 -3.59 -1.70 2.36
C GLN A 35 -4.81 -2.64 2.32
N PRO A 36 -5.97 -2.20 1.83
CA PRO A 36 -7.06 -3.11 1.47
C PRO A 36 -6.59 -4.21 0.50
N SER A 37 -7.22 -5.37 0.53
CA SER A 37 -6.83 -6.51 -0.32
C SER A 37 -6.92 -6.21 -1.83
N HIS A 38 -7.79 -5.30 -2.26
CA HIS A 38 -7.91 -4.89 -3.66
C HIS A 38 -6.67 -4.11 -4.17
N GLU A 39 -6.04 -3.31 -3.30
CA GLU A 39 -4.81 -2.54 -3.62
C GLU A 39 -3.59 -3.44 -3.91
N CYS A 40 -3.63 -4.70 -3.49
CA CYS A 40 -2.53 -5.64 -3.73
C CYS A 40 -2.25 -5.88 -5.22
N ALA A 41 -3.27 -5.83 -6.08
CA ALA A 41 -3.11 -6.10 -7.51
C ALA A 41 -2.24 -5.06 -8.24
N PRO A 42 -2.57 -3.74 -8.25
CA PRO A 42 -1.76 -2.72 -8.93
C PRO A 42 -0.36 -2.56 -8.31
N ARG A 43 -0.26 -2.67 -6.97
CA ARG A 43 1.02 -2.61 -6.26
C ARG A 43 1.97 -3.74 -6.66
N CYS A 44 1.46 -4.97 -6.74
CA CYS A 44 2.27 -6.11 -7.18
C CYS A 44 2.63 -6.06 -8.67
N THR A 45 1.76 -5.52 -9.53
CA THR A 45 2.12 -5.23 -10.93
C THR A 45 3.31 -4.28 -11.02
N THR A 46 3.30 -3.21 -10.22
CA THR A 46 4.43 -2.26 -10.15
C THR A 46 5.69 -2.94 -9.62
N ARG A 47 5.59 -3.68 -8.50
CA ARG A 47 6.71 -4.40 -7.87
C ARG A 47 7.37 -5.41 -8.81
N CYS A 48 6.58 -6.12 -9.61
CA CYS A 48 7.02 -7.16 -10.54
C CYS A 48 7.20 -6.67 -11.99
N SER A 49 7.24 -5.35 -12.23
CA SER A 49 7.36 -4.80 -13.59
C SER A 49 8.72 -5.12 -14.24
N ASN A 50 9.81 -4.97 -13.48
CA ASN A 50 11.20 -5.14 -13.92
C ASN A 50 11.80 -6.51 -13.57
N THR A 51 11.07 -7.60 -13.80
CA THR A 51 11.61 -8.96 -13.70
C THR A 51 11.20 -9.80 -14.91
N ALA A 52 12.08 -10.68 -15.38
CA ALA A 52 11.74 -11.69 -16.38
C ALA A 52 10.72 -12.70 -15.82
N TYR A 53 10.77 -13.00 -14.52
CA TYR A 53 9.94 -14.01 -13.86
C TYR A 53 8.60 -13.43 -13.37
N LYS A 54 7.87 -12.74 -14.26
CA LYS A 54 6.64 -12.00 -13.89
C LYS A 54 5.57 -12.86 -13.22
N LYS A 55 5.27 -14.05 -13.77
CA LYS A 55 4.24 -14.98 -13.24
C LYS A 55 4.49 -15.38 -11.76
N PRO A 56 5.64 -15.98 -11.39
CA PRO A 56 5.90 -16.33 -9.99
C PRO A 56 6.08 -15.09 -9.09
N CYS A 57 6.66 -13.98 -9.58
CA CYS A 57 6.76 -12.75 -8.81
C CYS A 57 5.36 -12.24 -8.38
N LEU A 58 4.41 -12.15 -9.32
CA LEU A 58 3.04 -11.72 -9.02
C LEU A 58 2.34 -12.67 -8.05
N PHE A 59 2.53 -13.98 -8.20
CA PHE A 59 1.97 -14.99 -7.28
C PHE A 59 2.48 -14.80 -5.84
N PHE A 60 3.79 -14.73 -5.64
CA PHE A 60 4.36 -14.54 -4.30
C PHE A 60 4.05 -13.14 -3.74
N CYS A 61 4.14 -12.08 -4.55
CA CYS A 61 3.80 -10.72 -4.12
C CYS A 61 2.34 -10.65 -3.62
N ARG A 62 1.36 -11.17 -4.39
CA ARG A 62 -0.05 -11.17 -3.98
C ARG A 62 -0.27 -11.99 -2.71
N LYS A 63 0.39 -13.14 -2.58
CA LYS A 63 0.33 -13.98 -1.36
C LYS A 63 0.89 -13.26 -0.13
N CYS A 64 1.99 -12.54 -0.28
CA CYS A 64 2.58 -11.72 0.78
C CYS A 64 1.70 -10.51 1.12
N CYS A 65 1.15 -9.82 0.10
CA CYS A 65 0.27 -8.68 0.30
C CYS A 65 -1.04 -9.10 0.99
N ALA A 66 -1.67 -10.22 0.62
CA ALA A 66 -2.86 -10.71 1.31
C ALA A 66 -2.62 -11.03 2.80
N LYS A 67 -1.39 -11.45 3.17
CA LYS A 67 -1.04 -11.72 4.58
C LYS A 67 -0.61 -10.48 5.36
N CYS A 68 0.17 -9.60 4.73
CA CYS A 68 0.84 -8.47 5.37
C CYS A 68 0.17 -7.11 5.12
N LEU A 69 -0.77 -7.05 4.18
CA LEU A 69 -1.49 -5.84 3.76
C LEU A 69 -0.55 -4.67 3.43
N CYS A 70 0.56 -4.97 2.75
CA CYS A 70 1.64 -4.02 2.46
C CYS A 70 2.49 -4.54 1.31
N VAL A 71 2.84 -3.68 0.34
CA VAL A 71 3.83 -3.96 -0.71
C VAL A 71 4.89 -2.84 -0.71
N PRO A 72 6.20 -3.16 -0.60
CA PRO A 72 7.27 -2.18 -0.65
C PRO A 72 7.27 -1.32 -1.93
N PRO A 73 7.66 -0.03 -1.85
CA PRO A 73 7.79 0.83 -3.03
C PRO A 73 8.98 0.42 -3.92
N GLY A 74 8.87 0.71 -5.22
CA GLY A 74 9.86 0.35 -6.23
C GLY A 74 9.84 -1.15 -6.61
N THR A 75 10.69 -1.52 -7.55
CA THR A 75 10.78 -2.89 -8.12
C THR A 75 11.72 -3.83 -7.35
N TYR A 76 12.63 -3.28 -6.56
CA TYR A 76 13.61 -4.02 -5.74
C TYR A 76 13.77 -3.36 -4.36
N GLY A 77 14.52 -4.00 -3.45
CA GLY A 77 14.87 -3.43 -2.14
C GLY A 77 13.66 -3.03 -1.28
N ASN A 78 13.83 -2.00 -0.45
CA ASN A 78 12.77 -1.30 0.30
C ASN A 78 11.90 -2.13 1.25
N LYS A 79 12.30 -3.36 1.58
CA LYS A 79 11.50 -4.28 2.40
C LYS A 79 11.31 -3.80 3.83
N GLN A 80 12.18 -2.93 4.35
CA GLN A 80 12.08 -2.32 5.67
C GLN A 80 10.78 -1.51 5.87
N PHE A 81 10.18 -0.94 4.81
CA PHE A 81 8.90 -0.22 4.90
C PHE A 81 7.69 -1.13 5.18
N CYS A 82 7.82 -2.44 4.92
CA CYS A 82 6.81 -3.47 5.20
C CYS A 82 7.43 -4.63 6.02
N PRO A 83 7.64 -4.49 7.35
CA PRO A 83 8.35 -5.50 8.15
C PRO A 83 7.81 -6.93 8.02
N CYS A 84 6.49 -7.12 7.98
CA CYS A 84 5.86 -8.43 7.73
C CYS A 84 6.28 -9.04 6.38
N TYR A 85 6.33 -8.23 5.33
CA TYR A 85 6.73 -8.65 3.97
C TYR A 85 8.22 -9.03 3.92
N ASN A 86 9.08 -8.30 4.66
CA ASN A 86 10.51 -8.58 4.78
C ASN A 86 10.79 -9.88 5.56
N ASN A 87 10.06 -10.08 6.66
CA ASN A 87 10.30 -11.14 7.62
C ASN A 87 9.67 -12.48 7.19
N TRP A 88 8.84 -12.48 6.14
CA TRP A 88 8.31 -13.73 5.59
C TRP A 88 9.40 -14.52 4.85
N LYS A 89 9.85 -15.61 5.49
CA LYS A 89 10.85 -16.53 4.95
C LYS A 89 10.23 -17.84 4.46
N THR A 90 10.98 -18.57 3.65
CA THR A 90 10.71 -19.97 3.28
C THR A 90 11.17 -20.92 4.40
N LYS A 91 10.82 -22.21 4.31
CA LYS A 91 11.33 -23.24 5.26
C LYS A 91 12.87 -23.34 5.27
N ARG A 92 13.56 -22.86 4.22
CA ARG A 92 15.03 -22.85 4.09
C ARG A 92 15.66 -21.50 4.47
N GLY A 93 14.94 -20.64 5.23
CA GLY A 93 15.42 -19.33 5.69
C GLY A 93 15.45 -18.21 4.62
N GLY A 94 15.53 -18.54 3.34
CA GLY A 94 15.55 -17.56 2.24
C GLY A 94 14.27 -16.71 2.15
N PRO A 95 14.33 -15.50 1.56
CA PRO A 95 13.19 -14.58 1.43
C PRO A 95 12.06 -15.20 0.59
N LYS A 96 10.81 -15.05 1.05
CA LYS A 96 9.62 -15.61 0.38
C LYS A 96 8.88 -14.60 -0.49
N CYS A 97 9.08 -13.30 -0.23
CA CYS A 97 8.42 -12.20 -0.91
C CYS A 97 9.42 -11.41 -1.78
N PRO A 98 9.05 -10.99 -3.01
CA PRO A 98 9.97 -10.38 -3.98
C PRO A 98 10.57 -9.02 -3.59
#